data_AF-G5Q185-F1
#
_entry.id   AF-G5Q185-F1
#
_cell.length_a   1.000
_cell.length_b   1.000
_cell.length_c   1.000
_cell.angle_alpha   90.00
_cell.angle_beta   90.00
_cell.angle_gamma   90.00
#
_symmetry.space_group_name_H-M   'P 1'
#
loop_
_entity.id
_entity.type
_entity.pdbx_description
1 polymer ?
#
loop_
_entity_poly.entity_id
_entity_poly.type
_entity_poly.pdbx_seq_one_letter_code
_entity_poly.pdbx_strand_id
1 'polypeptide(L)' 'MVASVLISGTVENAMNLFKISPFAQYVVRG' A
#
# COMPACT_ATOMS: atom_id res chain seq x y z
N MET A 1 19.49 -1.07 9.80
CA MET A 1 18.52 -0.06 10.28
C MET A 1 17.88 0.74 9.13
N VAL A 2 18.64 1.20 8.12
CA VAL A 2 18.11 1.97 6.98
C VAL A 2 17.13 1.20 6.08
N ALA A 3 17.37 -0.10 5.86
CA ALA A 3 16.52 -0.93 5.01
C ALA A 3 15.07 -1.02 5.54
N SER A 4 14.90 -1.13 6.85
CA SER A 4 13.59 -1.21 7.50
C SER A 4 12.77 0.07 7.29
N VAL A 5 13.41 1.24 7.30
CA VAL A 5 12.76 2.54 7.07
C VAL A 5 12.37 2.70 5.59
N LEU A 6 13.24 2.29 4.68
CA LEU A 6 12.94 2.27 3.23
C LEU A 6 11.77 1.34 2.91
N ILE A 7 11.75 0.15 3.52
CA ILE A 7 10.67 -0.83 3.36
C ILE A 7 9.36 -0.30 3.97
N SER A 8 9.42 0.33 5.15
CA SER A 8 8.24 0.94 5.77
C SER A 8 7.65 2.05 4.89
N GLY A 9 8.48 2.96 4.37
CA GLY A 9 8.01 4.05 3.51
C GLY A 9 7.43 3.56 2.18
N THR A 10 7.99 2.49 1.61
CA THR A 10 7.47 1.87 0.38
C THR A 10 6.15 1.12 0.62
N VAL A 11 6.01 0.43 1.76
CA VAL A 11 4.77 -0.23 2.16
C VAL A 11 3.67 0.79 2.48
N GLU A 12 3.97 1.87 3.21
CA GLU A 12 2.99 2.92 3.50
C GLU A 12 2.49 3.60 2.21
N ASN A 13 3.40 3.92 1.29
CA ASN A 13 3.04 4.48 0.00
C ASN A 13 2.17 3.52 -0.83
N ALA A 14 2.55 2.23 -0.88
CA ALA A 14 1.77 1.20 -1.58
C ALA A 14 0.39 0.99 -0.97
N MET A 15 0.26 1.00 0.37
CA MET A 15 -1.04 0.90 1.05
C MET A 15 -1.91 2.12 0.81
N ASN A 16 -1.33 3.33 0.78
CA ASN A 16 -2.06 4.54 0.45
C ASN A 16 -2.62 4.48 -0.99
N LEU A 17 -1.80 4.08 -1.96
CA LEU A 17 -2.21 3.83 -3.35
C LEU A 17 -3.28 2.74 -3.48
N PHE A 18 -3.14 1.66 -2.72
CA PHE A 18 -4.12 0.57 -2.70
C PHE A 18 -5.47 1.04 -2.14
N LYS A 19 -5.48 1.86 -1.10
CA LYS A 19 -6.72 2.39 -0.49
C LYS A 19 -7.49 3.33 -1.42
N ILE A 20 -6.79 4.09 -2.28
CA ILE A 20 -7.44 4.98 -3.25
C ILE A 20 -7.82 4.28 -4.56
N SER A 21 -7.24 3.10 -4.83
CA SER A 21 -7.49 2.39 -6.07
C SER A 21 -8.88 1.75 -6.07
N PRO A 22 -9.78 2.12 -6.98
CA PRO A 22 -11.12 1.53 -7.06
C PRO A 22 -11.06 0.04 -7.43
N PHE A 23 -10.03 -0.39 -8.17
CA PHE A 23 -9.77 -1.79 -8.48
C PHE A 23 -9.40 -2.60 -7.25
N ALA A 24 -8.55 -2.04 -6.38
CA ALA A 24 -8.20 -2.68 -5.12
C ALA A 24 -9.44 -2.90 -4.24
N GLN A 25 -10.28 -1.87 -4.10
CA GLN A 25 -11.54 -1.99 -3.35
C GLN A 25 -12.52 -2.98 -3.97
N TYR A 26 -12.56 -3.10 -5.28
CA TYR A 26 -13.40 -4.07 -5.98
C TYR A 26 -12.98 -5.52 -5.67
N VAL A 27 -11.66 -5.80 -5.62
CA VAL A 27 -11.14 -7.13 -5.28
C VAL A 27 -11.41 -7.52 -3.82
N VAL A 28 -11.41 -6.58 -2.88
CA VAL A 28 -11.67 -6.90 -1.44
C VAL A 28 -13.17 -6.95 -1.10
N ARG A 29 -14.03 -6.36 -1.94
CA ARG A 29 -15.50 -6.36 -1.75
C ARG A 29 -16.22 -7.38 -2.63
N GLY A 30 -15.49 -8.08 -3.51
CA GLY A 30 -15.97 -9.19 -4.34
C GLY A 30 -15.86 -10.54 -3.63
#